data_AF-A0A2E9WLW0-F1
#
_entry.id   AF-A0A2E9WLW0-F1
#
_cell.length_a   1.000
_cell.length_b   1.000
_cell.length_c   1.000
_cell.angle_alpha   90.00
_cell.angle_beta   90.00
_cell.angle_gamma   90.00
#
_symmetry.space_group_name_H-M   'P 1'
#
loop_
_entity.id
_entity.type
_entity.pdbx_description
1 polymer ?
#
loop_
_entity_poly.entity_id
_entity_poly.type
_entity_poly.pdbx_seq_one_letter_code
_entity_poly.pdbx_strand_id
1 'polypeptide(L)'
;MAELELLTLAVLVGAALVGSTISGFLGMGGGIFLLTVLFLCGLEPALAIPIHALVQLTSNGTRAVLFREHVRWSAWRTFALCALPFPVLGLAVAGLLDPDQTKVMIGCLVIFATWKPKGW
;
A
#
# COMPACT_ATOMS: atom_id res chain seq x y z
N MET A 1 -16.02 -9.85 22.03
CA MET A 1 -14.79 -9.12 21.61
C MET A 1 -13.86 -10.00 20.79
N ALA A 2 -13.46 -11.19 21.27
CA ALA A 2 -12.59 -12.11 20.52
C ALA A 2 -13.15 -12.54 19.14
N GLU A 3 -14.45 -12.81 19.03
CA GLU A 3 -15.07 -13.16 17.74
C GLU A 3 -15.06 -12.01 16.73
N LEU A 4 -15.24 -10.77 17.21
CA LEU A 4 -15.19 -9.57 16.38
C LEU A 4 -13.75 -9.31 15.89
N GLU A 5 -12.74 -9.56 16.72
CA GLU A 5 -11.34 -9.48 16.30
C GLU A 5 -10.97 -10.55 15.28
N LEU A 6 -11.43 -11.80 15.47
CA LEU A 6 -11.17 -12.88 14.52
C LEU A 6 -11.82 -12.60 13.16
N LEU A 7 -13.04 -12.06 13.17
CA LEU A 7 -13.72 -11.64 11.94
C LEU A 7 -12.94 -10.53 11.23
N THR A 8 -12.50 -9.49 11.96
CA THR A 8 -11.68 -8.42 11.38
C THR A 8 -10.40 -8.97 10.78
N LEU A 9 -9.70 -9.86 11.48
CA LEU A 9 -8.49 -10.48 10.96
C LEU A 9 -8.76 -11.29 9.69
N ALA A 10 -9.83 -12.09 9.67
CA ALA A 10 -10.23 -12.86 8.50
C ALA A 10 -10.54 -11.95 7.30
N VAL A 11 -11.25 -10.83 7.53
CA VAL A 11 -11.53 -9.82 6.50
C VAL A 11 -10.23 -9.20 5.96
N LEU A 12 -9.31 -8.80 6.84
CA LEU A 12 -8.05 -8.18 6.44
C LEU A 12 -7.16 -9.15 5.65
N VAL A 13 -7.08 -10.42 6.07
CA VAL A 13 -6.35 -11.47 5.34
C VAL A 13 -6.99 -11.73 3.98
N GLY A 14 -8.33 -11.85 3.93
CA GLY A 14 -9.06 -12.02 2.68
C GLY A 14 -8.85 -10.83 1.73
N ALA A 15 -8.90 -9.61 2.25
CA ALA A 15 -8.64 -8.39 1.49
C ALA A 15 -7.19 -8.31 0.99
N ALA A 16 -6.22 -8.72 1.80
CA ALA A 16 -4.81 -8.79 1.38
C ALA A 16 -4.61 -9.78 0.22
N LEU A 17 -5.29 -10.94 0.25
CA LEU A 17 -5.27 -11.93 -0.82
C LEU A 17 -5.93 -11.40 -2.11
N VAL A 18 -7.12 -10.83 -1.99
CA VAL A 18 -7.86 -10.24 -3.12
C VAL A 18 -7.07 -9.07 -3.71
N GLY A 19 -6.59 -8.14 -2.88
CA GLY A 19 -5.78 -7.01 -3.30
C GLY A 19 -4.47 -7.43 -3.96
N SER A 20 -3.83 -8.49 -3.47
CA SER A 20 -2.64 -9.06 -4.12
C SER A 20 -2.94 -9.66 -5.49
N THR A 21 -4.06 -10.38 -5.61
CA THR A 21 -4.54 -10.95 -6.88
C THR A 21 -4.84 -9.84 -7.88
N ILE A 22 -5.61 -8.82 -7.48
CA ILE A 22 -5.89 -7.63 -8.29
C ILE A 22 -4.58 -6.95 -8.69
N SER A 23 -3.62 -6.82 -7.77
CA SER A 23 -2.32 -6.21 -8.08
C SER A 23 -1.55 -6.97 -9.16
N GLY A 24 -1.69 -8.30 -9.20
CA GLY A 24 -1.07 -9.15 -10.21
C GLY A 24 -1.61 -8.92 -11.61
N PHE A 25 -2.93 -8.72 -11.77
CA PHE A 25 -3.58 -8.58 -13.08
C PHE A 25 -3.79 -7.14 -13.54
N LEU A 26 -4.13 -6.24 -12.61
CA LEU A 26 -4.59 -4.86 -12.89
C LEU A 26 -3.58 -3.79 -12.45
N GLY A 27 -2.49 -4.17 -11.80
CA GLY A 27 -1.46 -3.24 -11.33
C GLY A 27 -1.85 -2.50 -10.04
N MET A 28 -1.63 -1.19 -9.96
CA MET A 28 -1.71 -0.43 -8.68
C MET A 28 -3.06 -0.48 -7.96
N GLY A 29 -4.16 -0.84 -8.64
CA GLY A 29 -5.50 -0.88 -8.07
C GLY A 29 -5.65 -1.81 -6.86
N GLY A 30 -4.89 -2.91 -6.81
CA GLY A 30 -4.97 -3.84 -5.68
C GLY A 30 -4.40 -3.29 -4.37
N GLY A 31 -3.40 -2.40 -4.47
CA GLY A 31 -2.88 -1.70 -3.30
C GLY A 31 -3.88 -0.67 -2.76
N ILE A 32 -4.50 0.10 -3.64
CA ILE A 32 -5.53 1.09 -3.29
C ILE A 32 -6.72 0.38 -2.61
N PHE A 33 -7.13 -0.76 -3.15
CA PHE A 33 -8.17 -1.61 -2.56
C PHE A 33 -7.83 -2.00 -1.12
N LEU A 34 -6.64 -2.59 -0.89
CA LEU A 34 -6.24 -3.02 0.45
C LEU A 34 -6.18 -1.84 1.43
N LEU A 35 -5.61 -0.70 1.02
CA LEU A 35 -5.51 0.48 1.89
C LEU A 35 -6.89 1.01 2.27
N THR A 36 -7.85 0.96 1.34
CA THR A 36 -9.25 1.35 1.59
C THR A 36 -9.89 0.42 2.62
N VAL A 37 -9.71 -0.90 2.49
CA VAL A 37 -10.26 -1.86 3.47
C VAL A 37 -9.67 -1.64 4.86
N LEU A 38 -8.36 -1.39 4.97
CA LEU A 38 -7.73 -1.09 6.26
C LEU A 38 -8.38 0.11 6.95
N PHE A 39 -8.64 1.21 6.21
CA PHE A 39 -9.33 2.38 6.75
C PHE A 39 -10.80 2.10 7.11
N LEU A 40 -11.52 1.32 6.30
CA LEU A 40 -12.90 0.94 6.58
C LEU A 40 -13.03 0.05 7.83
N CYS A 41 -12.00 -0.76 8.12
CA CYS A 41 -11.90 -1.52 9.35
C CYS A 41 -11.51 -0.67 10.57
N GLY A 42 -11.36 0.65 10.41
CA GLY A 42 -11.10 1.59 11.51
C GLY A 42 -9.64 1.74 11.89
N LEU A 43 -8.70 1.23 11.08
CA LEU A 43 -7.28 1.40 11.37
C LEU A 43 -6.86 2.84 11.09
N GLU A 44 -6.15 3.44 12.05
CA GLU A 44 -5.53 4.74 11.86
C GLU A 44 -4.40 4.69 10.83
N PRO A 45 -4.09 5.80 10.14
CA PRO A 45 -3.01 5.87 9.15
C PRO A 45 -1.66 5.36 9.66
N ALA A 46 -1.33 5.63 10.93
CA ALA A 46 -0.10 5.18 11.57
C ALA A 46 0.05 3.65 11.60
N LEU A 47 -1.06 2.90 11.60
CA LEU A 47 -1.06 1.43 11.54
C LEU A 47 -1.35 0.90 10.13
N ALA A 48 -2.33 1.50 9.44
CA ALA A 48 -2.77 1.05 8.13
C ALA A 48 -1.65 1.16 7.07
N ILE A 49 -0.88 2.25 7.07
CA ILE A 49 0.17 2.49 6.06
C ILE A 49 1.31 1.46 6.18
N PRO A 50 1.89 1.18 7.37
CA PRO A 50 2.91 0.13 7.50
C PRO A 50 2.40 -1.27 7.12
N ILE A 51 1.18 -1.63 7.55
CA ILE A 51 0.58 -2.94 7.22
C ILE A 51 0.42 -3.07 5.70
N HIS A 52 -0.16 -2.05 5.07
CA HIS A 52 -0.30 -1.97 3.62
C HIS A 52 1.07 -2.11 2.92
N ALA A 53 2.09 -1.36 3.36
CA ALA A 53 3.42 -1.39 2.78
C ALA A 53 4.07 -2.78 2.86
N LEU A 54 3.94 -3.49 3.98
CA LEU A 54 4.47 -4.84 4.16
C LEU A 54 3.78 -5.86 3.23
N VAL A 55 2.45 -5.80 3.14
CA VAL A 55 1.70 -6.66 2.24
C VAL A 55 2.09 -6.40 0.79
N GLN A 56 2.23 -5.12 0.40
CA GLN A 56 2.64 -4.75 -0.96
C GLN A 56 4.10 -5.11 -1.26
N LEU A 57 5.00 -5.00 -0.29
CA LEU A 57 6.39 -5.42 -0.47
C LEU A 57 6.48 -6.93 -0.70
N THR A 58 5.69 -7.71 0.03
CA THR A 58 5.62 -9.17 -0.15
C THR A 58 4.98 -9.53 -1.51
N SER A 59 3.85 -8.90 -1.84
CA SER A 59 3.12 -9.13 -3.09
C SER A 59 3.93 -8.73 -4.33
N ASN A 60 4.51 -7.53 -4.35
CA ASN A 60 5.36 -7.07 -5.46
C ASN A 60 6.73 -7.75 -5.46
N GLY A 61 7.27 -8.06 -4.28
CA GLY A 61 8.56 -8.72 -4.14
C GLY A 61 8.56 -10.12 -4.72
N THR A 62 7.51 -10.92 -4.47
CA THR A 62 7.37 -12.25 -5.08
C THR A 62 7.36 -12.16 -6.61
N ARG A 63 6.66 -11.17 -7.20
CA ARG A 63 6.70 -10.89 -8.65
C ARG A 63 8.09 -10.48 -9.13
N ALA A 64 8.76 -9.58 -8.43
CA ALA A 64 10.10 -9.14 -8.76
C ALA A 64 11.12 -10.30 -8.72
N VAL A 65 10.98 -11.22 -7.77
CA VAL A 65 11.81 -12.42 -7.66
C VAL A 65 11.51 -13.41 -8.79
N LEU A 66 10.23 -13.67 -9.08
CA LEU A 66 9.81 -14.58 -10.15
C LEU A 66 10.28 -14.10 -11.52
N PHE A 67 10.19 -12.80 -11.79
CA PHE A 67 10.60 -12.18 -13.05
C PHE A 67 11.97 -11.49 -12.98
N ARG A 68 12.84 -11.91 -12.05
CA ARG A 68 14.13 -11.24 -11.76
C ARG A 68 15.04 -11.02 -12.98
N GLU A 69 14.97 -11.90 -13.97
CA GLU A 69 15.76 -11.82 -15.20
C GLU A 69 15.29 -10.68 -16.13
N HIS A 70 14.03 -10.26 -15.98
CA HIS A 70 13.44 -9.15 -16.72
C HIS A 70 13.53 -7.83 -15.94
N VAL A 71 14.06 -7.84 -14.72
CA VAL A 71 14.22 -6.64 -13.89
C VAL A 71 15.44 -5.85 -14.37
N ARG A 72 15.22 -4.59 -14.72
CA ARG A 72 16.31 -3.63 -14.99
C ARG A 72 16.91 -3.14 -13.67
N TRP A 73 17.88 -3.90 -13.15
CA TRP A 73 18.50 -3.66 -11.85
C TRP A 73 19.12 -2.28 -11.67
N SER A 74 19.66 -1.67 -12.73
CA SER A 74 20.18 -0.29 -12.66
C SER A 74 19.08 0.71 -12.30
N ALA A 75 17.92 0.65 -12.97
CA ALA A 75 16.78 1.51 -12.68
C ALA A 75 16.19 1.23 -11.29
N TRP A 76 16.09 -0.05 -10.91
CA TRP A 76 15.61 -0.44 -9.59
C TRP A 76 16.48 0.13 -8.47
N ARG A 77 17.81 0.07 -8.59
CA ARG A 77 18.73 0.62 -7.57
C ARG A 77 18.59 2.13 -7.43
N THR A 78 18.53 2.87 -8.53
CA THR A 78 18.31 4.32 -8.50
C THR A 78 16.97 4.65 -7.84
N PHE A 79 15.91 3.95 -8.21
CA PHE A 79 14.59 4.12 -7.58
C PHE A 79 14.65 3.82 -6.08
N ALA A 80 15.23 2.69 -5.68
CA ALA A 80 15.32 2.29 -4.28
C ALA A 80 16.13 3.29 -3.44
N LEU A 81 17.27 3.77 -3.94
CA LEU A 81 18.09 4.75 -3.23
C LEU A 81 17.35 6.07 -3.01
N CYS A 82 16.60 6.54 -4.01
CA CYS A 82 15.81 7.75 -3.88
C CYS A 82 14.57 7.53 -2.99
N ALA A 83 13.90 6.39 -3.10
CA ALA A 83 12.62 6.14 -2.44
C ALA A 83 12.76 5.73 -0.97
N LEU A 84 13.77 4.94 -0.62
CA LEU A 84 13.90 4.29 0.70
C LEU A 84 13.99 5.24 1.91
N PRO A 85 14.56 6.47 1.80
CA PRO A 85 14.52 7.43 2.90
C PRO A 85 13.09 7.88 3.29
N PHE A 86 12.17 7.94 2.32
CA PHE A 86 10.85 8.54 2.54
C PHE A 86 9.92 7.71 3.45
N PRO A 87 9.84 6.36 3.36
CA PRO A 87 9.13 5.57 4.34
C PRO A 87 9.64 5.74 5.78
N VAL A 88 10.96 5.90 5.96
CA VAL A 88 11.57 6.11 7.29
C VAL A 88 11.16 7.47 7.84
N LEU A 89 11.26 8.53 7.03
CA LEU A 89 10.79 9.86 7.40
C LEU A 89 9.28 9.87 7.66
N GLY A 90 8.51 9.17 6.83
CA GLY A 90 7.07 9.00 6.97
C GLY A 90 6.71 8.37 8.32
N LEU A 91 7.40 7.31 8.72
CA LEU A 91 7.20 6.69 10.03
C LEU A 91 7.53 7.65 11.18
N ALA A 92 8.60 8.44 11.05
CA ALA A 92 9.01 9.40 12.08
C ALA A 92 7.99 10.52 12.31
N VAL A 93 7.22 10.90 11.28
CA VAL A 93 6.22 11.98 11.38
C VAL A 93 4.77 11.47 11.43
N ALA A 94 4.51 10.20 11.14
CA ALA A 94 3.15 9.65 11.03
C ALA A 94 2.30 9.86 12.29
N GLY A 95 2.91 9.75 13.48
CA GLY A 95 2.21 9.98 14.76
C GLY A 95 1.98 11.46 15.10
N LEU A 96 2.55 12.39 14.32
CA LEU A 96 2.37 13.83 14.51
C LEU A 96 1.23 14.40 13.66
N LEU A 97 0.72 13.61 12.71
CA LEU A 97 -0.29 14.04 11.76
C LEU A 97 -1.70 13.71 12.29
N ASP A 98 -2.63 14.61 12.04
CA ASP A 98 -4.05 14.34 12.30
C ASP A 98 -4.52 13.15 11.42
N PRO A 99 -5.12 12.10 12.00
CA PRO A 99 -5.54 10.92 11.25
C PRO A 99 -6.52 11.22 10.12
N ASP A 100 -7.45 12.14 10.32
CA ASP A 100 -8.52 12.41 9.36
C ASP A 100 -8.00 13.28 8.20
N GLN A 101 -7.20 14.30 8.50
CA GLN A 101 -6.47 15.05 7.47
C GLN A 101 -5.57 14.12 6.64
N THR A 102 -4.87 13.19 7.29
CA THR A 102 -4.01 12.22 6.59
C THR A 102 -4.80 11.32 5.65
N LYS A 103 -5.96 10.80 6.08
CA LYS A 103 -6.86 10.00 5.22
C LYS A 103 -7.33 10.81 4.02
N VAL A 104 -7.73 12.08 4.22
CA VAL A 104 -8.15 12.97 3.12
C VAL A 104 -7.02 13.19 2.13
N MET A 105 -5.81 13.49 2.61
CA MET A 105 -4.63 13.67 1.75
C MET A 105 -4.33 12.42 0.92
N ILE A 106 -4.40 11.23 1.53
CA ILE A 106 -4.23 9.95 0.83
C ILE A 106 -5.34 9.76 -0.22
N GLY A 107 -6.59 10.05 0.14
CA GLY A 107 -7.73 9.98 -0.80
C GLY A 107 -7.53 10.88 -2.01
N CYS A 108 -7.12 12.13 -1.80
CA CYS A 108 -6.78 13.07 -2.87
C CYS A 108 -5.63 12.55 -3.75
N LEU A 109 -4.57 12.00 -3.12
CA LEU A 109 -3.43 11.42 -3.84
C LEU A 109 -3.87 10.23 -4.70
N VAL A 110 -4.71 9.34 -4.16
CA VAL A 110 -5.27 8.19 -4.88
C VAL A 110 -6.05 8.67 -6.09
N ILE A 111 -6.99 9.62 -5.89
CA ILE A 111 -7.80 10.18 -6.99
C ILE A 111 -6.91 10.79 -8.06
N PHE A 112 -5.93 11.60 -7.66
CA PHE A 112 -4.99 12.19 -8.60
C PHE A 112 -4.21 11.13 -9.37
N ALA A 113 -3.66 10.12 -8.69
CA ALA A 113 -2.85 9.08 -9.31
C ALA A 113 -3.65 8.18 -10.27
N THR A 114 -4.94 7.98 -10.03
CA THR A 114 -5.79 7.11 -10.87
C THR A 114 -6.48 7.86 -12.00
N TRP A 115 -6.86 9.12 -11.82
CA TRP A 115 -7.61 9.91 -12.80
C TRP A 115 -6.81 10.99 -13.52
N LYS A 116 -5.50 11.14 -13.25
CA LYS A 116 -4.65 12.05 -14.04
C LYS A 116 -4.74 11.69 -15.54
N PRO A 117 -5.03 12.65 -16.44
CA PRO A 117 -5.07 12.41 -17.88
C PRO A 117 -3.73 11.89 -18.40
N LYS A 118 -3.77 10.82 -19.19
CA LYS A 118 -2.58 10.28 -19.86
C LYS A 118 -2.34 11.08 -21.15
N GLY A 119 -1.40 12.01 -21.15
CA GLY A 119 -1.09 12.79 -22.36
C GLY A 119 -0.36 14.13 -22.19
N TRP A 120 0.48 14.27 -21.17
CA TRP A 120 1.42 15.38 -21.04
C TRP A 120 2.85 14.82 -21.06
#